data_AF-A0A7C6J090-F1
#
_entry.id   AF-A0A7C6J090-F1
#
_cell.length_a   1.000
_cell.length_b   1.000
_cell.length_c   1.000
_cell.angle_alpha   90.00
_cell.angle_beta   90.00
_cell.angle_gamma   90.00
#
_symmetry.space_group_name_H-M   'P 1'
#
loop_
_entity.id
_entity.type
_entity.pdbx_description
1 polymer ?
#
loop_
_entity_poly.entity_id
_entity_poly.type
_entity_poly.pdbx_seq_one_letter_code
_entity_poly.pdbx_strand_id
1 'polypeptide(L)'
;MSKKNLELLKISIMTQNQLAFEIYGDNLHWRNIYGALMSLVKEGYVIRTGRNPSFYSISGLGFVLPVKAKKAKKDKSRIDVVITNDLIEEAHQQVKKTDNYGKEDELISDSFEDFLKMMM
;
A
#
# COMPACT_ATOMS: atom_id res chain seq x y z
N MET A 1 10.19 -7.82 -2.26
CA MET A 1 10.95 -6.59 -2.01
C MET A 1 11.41 -6.08 -3.36
N SER A 2 11.15 -4.80 -3.65
CA SER A 2 11.39 -4.19 -4.96
C SER A 2 12.89 -4.02 -5.19
N LYS A 3 13.41 -4.52 -6.32
CA LYS A 3 14.81 -4.35 -6.77
C LYS A 3 15.22 -2.86 -6.81
N LYS A 4 14.23 -1.96 -6.98
CA LYS A 4 14.38 -0.51 -7.12
C LYS A 4 15.09 0.15 -5.93
N ASN A 5 14.85 -0.31 -4.70
CA ASN A 5 15.43 0.30 -3.49
C ASN A 5 16.96 0.13 -3.43
N LEU A 6 17.45 -0.99 -3.95
CA LEU A 6 18.87 -1.33 -3.92
C LEU A 6 19.62 -0.68 -5.08
N GLU A 7 18.98 -0.46 -6.23
CA GLU A 7 19.58 0.26 -7.35
C GLU A 7 19.86 1.72 -7.01
N LEU A 8 18.94 2.40 -6.31
CA LEU A 8 19.13 3.80 -5.90
C LEU A 8 20.31 3.96 -4.93
N LEU A 9 20.49 3.00 -4.01
CA LEU A 9 21.62 3.00 -3.07
C LEU A 9 22.97 2.67 -3.72
N LYS A 10 23.01 2.17 -4.97
CA LYS A 10 24.25 2.05 -5.74
C LYS A 10 24.76 3.39 -6.24
N ILE A 11 23.86 4.37 -6.40
CA ILE A 11 24.13 5.66 -7.04
C ILE A 11 24.59 6.68 -6.00
N SER A 12 23.95 6.72 -4.82
CA SER A 12 24.31 7.67 -3.77
C SER A 12 23.93 7.18 -2.38
N ILE A 13 24.67 7.66 -1.38
CA ILE A 13 24.24 7.60 0.02
C ILE A 13 22.97 8.44 0.16
N MET A 14 21.93 7.88 0.77
CA MET A 14 20.63 8.54 0.90
C MET A 14 20.05 8.37 2.30
N THR A 15 19.23 9.35 2.71
CA THR A 15 18.38 9.25 3.89
C THR A 15 17.13 8.44 3.58
N GLN A 16 16.46 7.95 4.62
CA GLN A 16 15.21 7.21 4.48
C GLN A 16 14.11 7.99 3.74
N ASN A 17 14.01 9.31 3.98
CA ASN A 17 13.01 10.17 3.33
C ASN A 17 13.34 10.39 1.85
N GLN A 18 14.62 10.57 1.52
CA GLN A 18 15.07 10.66 0.14
C GLN A 18 14.78 9.36 -0.62
N LEU A 19 15.05 8.20 -0.02
CA LEU A 19 14.70 6.92 -0.62
C LEU A 19 13.19 6.76 -0.84
N ALA A 20 12.37 7.17 0.12
CA ALA A 20 10.92 7.15 -0.05
C ALA A 20 10.50 8.00 -1.26
N PHE A 21 11.04 9.22 -1.36
CA PHE A 21 10.76 10.13 -2.47
C PHE A 21 11.18 9.55 -3.82
N GLU A 22 12.38 8.98 -3.93
CA GLU A 22 12.87 8.38 -5.18
C GLU A 22 12.06 7.14 -5.62
N ILE A 23 11.52 6.39 -4.66
CA ILE A 23 10.79 5.15 -4.96
C ILE A 23 9.32 5.43 -5.29
N TYR A 24 8.67 6.28 -4.49
CA TYR A 24 7.22 6.51 -4.51
C TYR A 24 6.81 7.88 -5.05
N GLY A 25 7.75 8.82 -5.21
CA GLY A 25 7.46 10.22 -5.57
C GLY A 25 7.05 11.10 -4.37
N ASP A 26 7.03 10.55 -3.15
CA ASP A 26 6.69 11.27 -1.92
C ASP A 26 7.47 10.73 -0.70
N ASN A 27 7.44 11.46 0.42
CA ASN A 27 8.08 11.03 1.67
C ASN A 27 7.11 10.38 2.67
N LEU A 28 5.83 10.21 2.33
CA LEU A 28 4.79 9.66 3.21
C LEU A 28 4.96 8.16 3.43
N HIS A 29 5.60 7.49 2.48
CA HIS A 29 5.88 6.06 2.51
C HIS A 29 7.14 5.67 3.29
N TRP A 30 7.70 6.58 4.10
CA TRP A 30 8.93 6.34 4.87
C TRP A 30 8.86 5.09 5.75
N ARG A 31 7.70 4.75 6.33
CA ARG A 31 7.52 3.56 7.18
C ARG A 31 7.75 2.25 6.41
N ASN A 32 7.29 2.20 5.16
CA ASN A 32 7.46 1.03 4.29
C ASN A 32 8.93 0.83 3.91
N ILE A 33 9.66 1.94 3.70
CA ILE A 33 11.09 1.94 3.45
C ILE A 33 11.88 1.50 4.69
N TYR A 34 11.49 1.95 5.88
CA TYR A 34 12.17 1.61 7.14
C TYR A 34 12.29 0.10 7.34
N GLY A 35 11.17 -0.63 7.26
CA GLY A 35 11.16 -2.07 7.51
C GLY A 35 12.03 -2.84 6.52
N ALA A 36 12.04 -2.41 5.26
CA ALA A 36 12.91 -2.98 4.23
C ALA A 36 14.39 -2.70 4.50
N LEU A 37 14.75 -1.44 4.81
CA LEU A 37 16.13 -1.06 5.14
C LEU A 37 16.64 -1.77 6.38
N MET A 38 15.84 -1.89 7.43
CA MET A 38 16.26 -2.58 8.66
C MET A 38 16.51 -4.07 8.42
N SER A 39 15.71 -4.70 7.56
CA SER A 39 15.95 -6.10 7.15
C SER A 39 17.29 -6.22 6.42
N LEU A 40 17.60 -5.29 5.51
CA LEU A 40 18.86 -5.27 4.76
C LEU A 40 20.08 -4.94 5.63
N VAL A 41 19.91 -4.05 6.63
CA VAL A 41 20.96 -3.74 7.62
C VAL A 41 21.24 -4.97 8.47
N LYS A 42 20.19 -5.66 8.95
CA LYS A 42 20.33 -6.90 9.73
C LYS A 42 21.03 -8.01 8.94
N GLU A 43 20.76 -8.10 7.64
CA GLU A 43 21.40 -9.06 6.73
C GLU A 43 22.81 -8.62 6.28
N GLY A 44 23.27 -7.43 6.66
CA GLY A 44 24.61 -6.92 6.36
C GLY A 44 24.79 -6.33 4.96
N TYR A 45 23.72 -6.21 4.17
CA TYR A 45 23.76 -5.65 2.81
C TYR A 45 23.80 -4.13 2.77
N VAL A 46 23.25 -3.48 3.79
CA VAL A 46 23.16 -2.03 3.88
C VAL A 46 23.82 -1.57 5.18
N ILE A 47 24.67 -0.57 5.08
CA ILE A 47 25.28 0.09 6.23
C ILE A 47 24.40 1.29 6.59
N ARG A 48 24.05 1.40 7.88
CA ARG A 48 23.37 2.58 8.42
C ARG A 48 24.35 3.39 9.26
N THR A 49 24.49 4.67 8.94
CA THR A 49 25.32 5.63 9.70
C THR A 49 24.50 6.87 10.08
N GLY A 50 24.95 7.63 11.07
CA GLY A 50 24.27 8.83 11.54
C GLY A 50 23.05 8.57 12.45
N ARG A 51 22.78 9.53 13.35
CA ARG A 51 21.71 9.44 14.36
C ARG A 51 20.39 10.06 13.90
N ASN A 52 20.42 11.29 13.39
CA ASN A 52 19.25 11.97 12.84
C ASN A 52 19.66 13.14 11.92
N PRO A 53 19.50 13.03 10.58
CA PRO A 53 18.96 11.87 9.88
C PRO A 53 19.95 10.71 9.83
N SER A 54 19.43 9.50 9.63
CA SER A 54 20.25 8.33 9.30
C SER A 54 20.48 8.22 7.80
N PHE A 55 21.69 7.84 7.44
CA PHE A 55 22.15 7.63 6.08
C PHE A 55 22.36 6.15 5.81
N TYR A 56 22.07 5.73 4.59
CA TYR A 56 22.13 4.35 4.15
C TYR A 56 23.04 4.25 2.91
N SER A 57 23.90 3.25 2.90
CA SER A 57 24.78 2.91 1.77
C SER A 57 24.91 1.39 1.61
N ILE A 58 25.31 0.92 0.44
CA ILE A 58 25.57 -0.51 0.19
C ILE A 58 26.88 -0.91 0.87
N SER A 59 26.90 -2.08 1.51
CA SER A 59 28.15 -2.65 2.04
C SER A 59 29.03 -3.13 0.89
N GLY A 60 30.34 -2.82 0.92
CA GLY A 60 31.30 -3.13 -0.16
C GLY A 60 31.56 -4.62 -0.42
N LEU A 61 30.75 -5.52 0.12
CA LEU A 61 30.76 -6.94 -0.19
C LEU A 61 30.05 -7.15 -1.54
N GLY A 62 30.76 -7.77 -2.49
CA GLY A 62 30.24 -8.12 -3.81
C GLY A 62 28.82 -8.72 -3.70
N PHE A 63 27.85 -7.95 -4.19
CA PHE A 63 26.44 -8.22 -4.05
C PHE A 63 26.04 -9.43 -4.92
N VAL A 64 25.95 -10.61 -4.30
CA VAL A 64 25.20 -11.73 -4.85
C VAL A 64 23.81 -11.67 -4.22
N LEU A 65 22.80 -11.33 -5.02
CA LEU A 65 21.40 -11.45 -4.59
C LEU A 65 21.18 -12.87 -4.07
N PRO A 66 20.73 -13.08 -2.83
CA PRO A 66 20.23 -14.38 -2.46
C PRO A 66 19.05 -14.70 -3.38
N VAL A 67 19.21 -15.74 -4.21
CA VAL A 67 18.09 -16.33 -4.94
C VAL A 67 17.05 -16.65 -3.88
N LYS A 68 15.93 -15.91 -3.92
CA LYS A 68 14.89 -15.88 -2.88
C LYS A 68 14.72 -17.27 -2.24
N ALA A 69 15.31 -17.48 -1.06
CA ALA A 69 14.87 -18.55 -0.20
C ALA A 69 13.45 -18.15 0.22
N LYS A 70 12.46 -18.79 -0.40
CA LYS A 70 11.05 -18.64 -0.03
C LYS A 70 10.93 -19.06 1.43
N LYS A 71 11.00 -18.11 2.37
CA LYS A 71 10.30 -18.29 3.63
C LYS A 71 8.84 -18.45 3.24
N ALA A 72 8.27 -19.62 3.56
CA ALA A 72 6.86 -19.90 3.33
C ALA A 72 6.04 -18.77 3.93
N LYS A 73 5.59 -17.86 3.08
CA LYS A 73 4.57 -16.90 3.45
C LYS A 73 3.30 -17.71 3.57
N LYS A 74 2.63 -17.61 4.72
CA LYS A 74 1.22 -17.99 4.83
C LYS A 74 0.51 -17.29 3.68
N ASP A 75 0.01 -18.08 2.74
CA ASP A 75 -0.60 -17.62 1.52
C ASP A 75 -1.84 -16.82 1.89
N LYS A 76 -1.70 -15.49 1.97
CA LYS A 76 -2.83 -14.61 1.69
C LYS A 76 -2.77 -14.46 0.19
N SER A 77 -3.40 -15.40 -0.52
CA SER A 77 -3.63 -15.26 -1.93
C SER A 77 -4.19 -13.85 -2.13
N ARG A 78 -3.51 -13.06 -2.95
CA ARG A 78 -4.21 -11.94 -3.58
C ARG A 78 -5.30 -12.61 -4.38
N ILE A 79 -6.52 -12.56 -3.87
CA ILE A 79 -7.67 -12.91 -4.68
C ILE A 79 -7.77 -11.77 -5.67
N ASP A 80 -7.25 -11.96 -6.89
CA ASP A 80 -7.56 -11.09 -8.01
C ASP A 80 -9.03 -11.34 -8.34
N VAL A 81 -9.92 -10.71 -7.56
CA VAL A 81 -11.36 -10.74 -7.82
C VAL A 81 -11.59 -9.87 -9.04
N VAL A 82 -11.87 -10.52 -10.18
CA VAL A 82 -12.41 -9.82 -11.34
C VAL A 82 -13.83 -9.39 -10.98
N ILE A 83 -14.02 -8.10 -10.74
CA ILE A 83 -15.34 -7.53 -10.44
C ILE A 83 -16.15 -7.55 -11.75
N THR A 84 -17.19 -8.39 -11.79
CA THR A 84 -18.14 -8.49 -12.89
C THR A 84 -19.47 -7.82 -12.51
N ASN A 85 -20.29 -7.47 -13.50
CA ASN A 85 -21.63 -6.92 -13.24
C ASN A 85 -22.49 -7.89 -12.42
N ASP A 86 -22.36 -9.19 -12.65
CA ASP A 86 -23.11 -10.21 -11.90
C ASP A 86 -22.74 -10.21 -10.41
N LEU A 87 -21.45 -10.04 -10.08
CA LEU A 87 -20.99 -9.93 -8.69
C LEU A 87 -21.47 -8.64 -8.02
N ILE A 88 -21.57 -7.55 -8.78
CA ILE A 88 -22.12 -6.28 -8.29
C ILE A 88 -23.61 -6.43 -7.98
N GLU A 89 -24.37 -7.06 -8.88
CA GLU A 89 -25.80 -7.31 -8.70
C GLU A 89 -26.07 -8.25 -7.52
N GLU A 90 -25.29 -9.32 -7.38
CA GLU A 90 -25.40 -10.23 -6.24
C GLU A 90 -25.17 -9.49 -4.90
N ALA A 91 -24.13 -8.65 -4.83
CA ALA A 91 -23.87 -7.83 -3.65
C ALA A 91 -25.02 -6.85 -3.37
N HIS A 92 -25.59 -6.23 -4.41
CA HIS A 92 -26.74 -5.33 -4.28
C HIS A 92 -27.97 -6.06 -3.70
N GLN A 93 -28.27 -7.27 -4.19
CA GLN A 93 -29.36 -8.09 -3.67
C GLN A 93 -29.14 -8.53 -2.22
N GLN A 94 -27.90 -8.81 -1.82
CA GLN A 94 -27.58 -9.15 -0.43
C GLN A 94 -27.82 -7.96 0.50
N VAL A 95 -27.40 -6.75 0.12
CA VAL A 95 -27.65 -5.54 0.91
C VAL A 95 -29.15 -5.25 1.00
N LYS A 96 -29.88 -5.38 -0.12
CA LYS A 96 -31.34 -5.18 -0.16
C LYS A 96 -32.09 -6.16 0.76
N LYS A 97 -31.59 -7.40 0.92
CA LYS A 97 -32.17 -8.40 1.84
C LYS A 97 -31.93 -8.08 3.31
N THR A 98 -30.97 -7.22 3.64
CA THR A 98 -30.59 -6.94 5.03
C THR A 98 -31.39 -5.81 5.70
N ASP A 99 -32.36 -5.21 5.01
CA ASP A 99 -33.17 -4.06 5.52
C ASP A 99 -32.30 -2.93 6.12
N ASN A 100 -31.05 -2.83 5.66
CA ASN A 100 -30.03 -1.90 6.19
C ASN A 100 -30.20 -0.47 5.70
N TYR A 101 -31.16 -0.22 4.80
CA TYR A 101 -31.39 1.07 4.16
C TYR A 101 -32.87 1.47 4.13
N GLY A 102 -33.78 0.73 4.76
CA GLY A 102 -35.23 1.02 4.66
C GLY A 102 -35.57 2.45 5.10
N LYS A 103 -35.06 2.88 6.25
CA LYS A 103 -35.33 4.22 6.79
C LYS A 103 -34.54 5.32 6.08
N GLU A 104 -33.29 5.06 5.70
CA GLU A 104 -32.50 6.02 4.93
C GLU A 104 -33.06 6.24 3.52
N ASP A 105 -33.52 5.19 2.84
CA ASP A 105 -34.12 5.26 1.50
C ASP A 105 -35.45 6.03 1.51
N GLU A 106 -36.27 5.85 2.55
CA GLU A 106 -37.50 6.65 2.78
C GLU A 106 -37.16 8.14 2.95
N LEU A 107 -36.19 8.48 3.80
CA LEU A 107 -35.79 9.87 4.04
C LEU A 107 -35.21 10.56 2.79
N ILE A 108 -34.44 9.80 1.99
CA ILE A 108 -33.90 10.30 0.73
C ILE A 108 -35.05 10.55 -0.26
N SER A 109 -35.99 9.62 -0.37
CA SER A 109 -37.15 9.73 -1.26
C SER A 109 -38.03 10.92 -0.89
N ASP A 110 -38.33 11.08 0.40
CA ASP A 110 -39.10 12.22 0.93
C ASP A 110 -38.40 13.55 0.64
N SER A 111 -37.08 13.61 0.83
CA SER A 111 -36.29 14.81 0.53
C SER A 111 -36.35 15.22 -0.95
N PHE A 112 -36.39 14.23 -1.86
CA PHE A 112 -36.54 14.51 -3.29
C PHE A 112 -37.97 14.92 -3.65
N GLU A 113 -38.98 14.30 -3.07
CA GLU A 113 -40.37 14.72 -3.27
C GLU A 113 -40.62 16.15 -2.79
N ASP A 114 -40.13 16.50 -1.61
CA ASP A 114 -40.29 17.84 -1.04
C ASP A 114 -39.55 18.88 -1.88
N PHE A 115 -38.37 18.56 -2.38
CA PHE A 115 -37.65 19.41 -3.32
C PHE A 115 -38.48 19.66 -4.59
N LEU A 116 -39.08 18.61 -5.18
CA LEU A 116 -39.92 18.74 -6.37
C LEU A 116 -41.21 19.53 -6.11
N LYS A 117 -41.84 19.32 -4.95
CA LYS A 117 -43.04 20.09 -4.51
C LYS A 117 -42.72 21.56 -4.30
N MET A 118 -41.51 21.91 -3.87
CA MET A 118 -41.08 23.30 -3.67
C MET A 118 -40.76 24.04 -4.97
N MET A 119 -40.57 23.33 -6.08
CA MET A 119 -40.32 23.93 -7.40
C MET A 119 -41.57 24.07 -8.29
N MET A 120 -42.74 23.65 -7.80
CA MET A 120 -44.04 23.81 -8.47
C MET A 120 -44.85 24.94 -7.83
#